data_AF-A0A6G3TVJ8-F1
#
_entry.id   AF-A0A6G3TVJ8-F1
#
_cell.length_a   1.000
_cell.length_b   1.000
_cell.length_c   1.000
_cell.angle_alpha   90.00
_cell.angle_beta   90.00
_cell.angle_gamma   90.00
#
_symmetry.space_group_name_H-M   'P 1'
#
loop_
_entity.id
_entity.type
_entity.pdbx_description
1 polymer ?
#
loop_
_entity_poly.entity_id
_entity_poly.type
_entity_poly.pdbx_seq_one_letter_code
_entity_poly.pdbx_strand_id
1 'polypeptide(L)'
;GTRGAAVAVAQLDTRTGLLRFAGIGNVGARLREGDGWRALLSRPGIVGVHRPGRVREDERPWTGDSLLILHTDGLSSRWSPDPDAGRPATDPAVTAA
;
A
#
# COMPACT_ATOMS: atom_id res chain seq x y z
N GLY A 1 -5.65 21.29 -19.54
CA GLY A 1 -5.24 19.89 -19.28
C GLY A 1 -5.13 19.70 -17.78
N THR A 2 -5.62 18.59 -17.24
CA THR A 2 -5.40 18.24 -15.83
C THR A 2 -3.95 17.78 -15.66
N ARG A 3 -3.32 18.11 -14.53
CA ARG A 3 -1.92 17.73 -14.25
C ARG A 3 -1.73 16.22 -14.02
N GLY A 4 -2.83 15.50 -13.81
CA GLY A 4 -2.83 14.09 -13.44
C GLY A 4 -2.34 13.86 -12.02
N ALA A 5 -2.43 12.61 -11.54
CA ALA A 5 -2.05 12.24 -10.17
C ALA A 5 -1.47 10.82 -10.09
N ALA A 6 -0.59 10.61 -9.11
CA ALA A 6 -0.28 9.29 -8.60
C ALA A 6 -1.33 8.91 -7.55
N VAL A 7 -1.81 7.67 -7.58
CA VAL A 7 -2.92 7.20 -6.74
C VAL A 7 -2.62 5.79 -6.28
N ALA A 8 -2.83 5.51 -5.00
CA ALA A 8 -2.95 4.14 -4.49
C ALA A 8 -4.26 3.97 -3.74
N VAL A 9 -4.83 2.77 -3.83
CA VAL A 9 -6.02 2.34 -3.13
C VAL A 9 -5.68 1.05 -2.40
N ALA A 10 -5.99 1.05 -1.11
CA ALA A 10 -5.95 -0.13 -0.26
C ALA A 10 -7.37 -0.37 0.27
N GLN A 11 -7.92 -1.55 -0.01
CA GLN A 11 -9.21 -1.97 0.51
C GLN A 11 -8.99 -3.14 1.46
N LEU A 12 -9.40 -2.94 2.71
CA LEU A 12 -9.39 -3.97 3.72
C LEU A 12 -10.80 -4.58 3.87
N ASP A 13 -10.91 -5.89 3.66
CA ASP A 13 -12.09 -6.67 4.02
C ASP A 13 -11.80 -7.46 5.31
N THR A 14 -12.25 -6.91 6.44
CA THR A 14 -12.05 -7.51 7.77
C THR A 14 -12.85 -8.79 7.98
N ARG A 15 -13.90 -9.03 7.20
CA ARG A 15 -14.70 -10.25 7.28
C ARG A 15 -14.00 -11.42 6.60
N THR A 16 -13.35 -11.17 5.46
CA THR A 16 -12.61 -12.21 4.73
C THR A 16 -11.12 -12.26 5.08
N GLY A 17 -10.60 -11.26 5.80
CA GLY A 17 -9.18 -11.17 6.16
C GLY A 17 -8.32 -10.92 4.93
N LEU A 18 -8.77 -10.07 4.01
CA LEU A 18 -8.06 -9.77 2.76
C LEU A 18 -7.80 -8.28 2.59
N LEU A 19 -6.55 -7.95 2.27
CA LEU A 19 -6.13 -6.66 1.75
C LEU A 19 -6.04 -6.74 0.23
N ARG A 20 -6.77 -5.86 -0.46
CA ARG A 20 -6.60 -5.59 -1.89
C ARG A 20 -5.87 -4.28 -2.08
N PHE A 21 -4.79 -4.28 -2.85
CA PHE A 21 -4.02 -3.08 -3.15
C PHE A 21 -3.89 -2.86 -4.65
N ALA A 22 -4.04 -1.61 -5.07
CA ALA A 22 -3.76 -1.18 -6.43
C ALA A 22 -3.16 0.22 -6.42
N GLY A 23 -2.08 0.42 -7.19
CA GLY A 23 -1.47 1.75 -7.34
C GLY A 23 -1.07 2.07 -8.76
N ILE A 24 -1.10 3.36 -9.09
CA ILE A 24 -0.61 3.96 -10.33
C ILE A 24 0.29 5.14 -9.95
N GLY A 25 1.48 5.19 -10.54
CA GLY A 25 2.47 6.22 -10.31
C GLY A 25 3.49 5.82 -9.25
N ASN A 26 3.92 6.80 -8.46
CA ASN A 26 5.05 6.69 -7.55
C ASN A 26 4.66 6.54 -6.07
N VAL A 27 3.39 6.21 -5.77
CA VAL A 27 2.98 5.87 -4.40
C VAL A 27 3.54 4.51 -4.02
N GLY A 28 4.28 4.44 -2.93
CA GLY A 28 4.84 3.21 -2.38
C GLY A 28 3.97 2.62 -1.27
N ALA A 29 4.05 1.31 -1.11
CA ALA A 29 3.34 0.58 -0.07
C ALA A 29 4.20 -0.54 0.54
N ARG A 30 4.08 -0.70 1.86
CA ARG A 30 4.75 -1.73 2.67
C ARG A 30 3.73 -2.42 3.56
N LEU A 31 3.59 -3.72 3.40
CA LEU A 31 2.75 -4.57 4.24
C LEU A 31 3.63 -5.39 5.16
N ARG A 32 3.36 -5.37 6.46
CA ARG A 32 3.99 -6.28 7.41
C ARG A 32 3.33 -7.66 7.32
N GLU A 33 4.14 -8.67 7.02
CA GLU A 33 3.76 -10.08 6.97
C GLU A 33 4.73 -10.87 7.87
N GLY A 34 4.25 -11.36 9.02
CA GLY A 34 5.11 -11.94 10.05
C GLY A 34 6.14 -10.93 10.55
N ASP A 35 7.41 -11.33 10.61
CA ASP A 35 8.53 -10.48 11.04
C ASP A 35 9.15 -9.65 9.90
N GLY A 36 8.51 -9.63 8.72
CA GLY A 36 9.05 -9.02 7.51
C GLY A 36 8.15 -7.97 6.89
N TRP A 37 8.76 -7.15 6.03
CA TRP A 37 8.06 -6.16 5.21
C TRP A 37 8.01 -6.60 3.75
N ARG A 38 6.80 -6.68 3.20
CA ARG A 38 6.53 -6.89 1.77
C ARG A 38 6.24 -5.58 1.07
N ALA A 39 6.87 -5.35 -0.07
CA ALA A 39 6.51 -4.28 -0.98
C ALA A 39 5.22 -4.59 -1.75
N LEU A 40 4.26 -3.66 -1.79
CA LEU A 40 3.14 -3.69 -2.73
C LEU A 40 3.42 -2.67 -3.84
N LEU A 41 3.33 -3.10 -5.10
CA LEU A 41 3.89 -2.35 -6.23
C LEU A 41 2.82 -1.53 -6.95
N SER A 42 3.04 -0.23 -7.02
CA SER A 42 2.33 0.64 -7.97
C SER A 42 2.83 0.41 -9.38
N ARG A 43 1.93 0.56 -10.36
CA ARG A 43 2.29 0.47 -11.79
C ARG A 43 2.68 1.83 -12.35
N PRO A 44 3.56 1.87 -13.37
CA PRO A 44 3.84 3.10 -14.09
C PRO A 44 2.57 3.73 -14.66
N GLY A 45 2.43 5.04 -14.50
CA GLY A 45 1.32 5.82 -15.06
C GLY A 45 1.00 7.07 -14.25
N ILE A 46 0.13 7.90 -14.81
CA ILE A 46 -0.42 9.11 -14.20
C ILE A 46 -1.93 9.08 -14.46
N VAL A 47 -2.72 8.96 -13.39
CA VAL A 47 -4.18 8.97 -13.48
C VAL A 47 -4.65 10.29 -14.10
N GLY A 48 -5.52 10.21 -15.11
CA GLY A 48 -6.01 11.38 -15.86
C GLY A 48 -5.14 11.82 -17.03
N VAL A 49 -3.93 11.27 -17.20
CA VAL A 49 -3.03 11.56 -18.34
C VAL A 49 -2.73 10.30 -19.13
N HIS A 50 -2.12 9.29 -18.50
CA HIS A 50 -1.79 8.01 -19.09
C HIS A 50 -1.87 6.93 -18.03
N ARG A 51 -2.84 6.02 -18.15
CA ARG A 51 -2.99 4.89 -17.23
C ARG A 51 -2.87 3.56 -17.98
N PRO A 52 -2.38 2.50 -17.32
CA PRO A 52 -2.46 1.15 -17.89
C PRO A 52 -3.92 0.77 -18.16
N GLY A 53 -4.17 0.06 -19.26
CA GLY A 53 -5.53 -0.34 -19.67
C GLY A 53 -6.24 -1.24 -18.65
N ARG A 54 -5.49 -1.99 -17.83
CA ARG A 54 -6.00 -2.73 -16.68
C ARG A 54 -5.13 -2.49 -15.46
N VAL A 55 -5.75 -2.03 -14.38
CA VAL A 55 -5.14 -2.01 -13.05
C VAL A 55 -5.39 -3.38 -12.44
N ARG A 56 -4.36 -4.23 -12.33
CA ARG A 56 -4.45 -5.44 -11.51
C ARG A 56 -4.30 -5.09 -10.03
N GLU A 57 -5.01 -5.82 -9.20
CA GLU A 57 -4.91 -5.72 -7.76
C GLU A 57 -3.93 -6.79 -7.26
N ASP A 58 -3.16 -6.45 -6.23
CA ASP A 58 -2.44 -7.42 -5.41
C ASP A 58 -3.32 -7.74 -4.21
N GLU A 59 -3.66 -9.02 -4.04
CA GLU A 59 -4.38 -9.51 -2.88
C GLU A 59 -3.40 -10.14 -1.88
N ARG A 60 -3.56 -9.82 -0.60
CA ARG A 60 -2.77 -10.36 0.50
C ARG A 60 -3.65 -10.71 1.71
N PRO A 61 -3.29 -11.74 2.49
CA PRO A 61 -3.90 -11.96 3.79
C PRO A 61 -3.76 -10.73 4.68
N TRP A 62 -4.81 -10.41 5.43
CA TRP A 62 -4.81 -9.43 6.50
C TRP A 62 -5.16 -10.11 7.81
N THR A 63 -4.24 -10.01 8.78
CA THR A 63 -4.37 -10.58 10.12
C THR A 63 -4.33 -9.46 11.16
N GLY A 64 -4.58 -9.80 12.43
CA GLY A 64 -4.47 -8.84 13.53
C GLY A 64 -3.06 -8.24 13.69
N ASP A 65 -2.03 -8.92 13.17
CA ASP A 65 -0.64 -8.47 13.22
C ASP A 65 -0.20 -7.68 11.97
N SER A 66 -1.08 -7.58 10.97
CA SER A 66 -0.79 -6.86 9.74
C SER A 66 -0.71 -5.35 9.98
N LEU A 67 0.27 -4.71 9.33
CA LEU A 67 0.40 -3.26 9.28
C LEU A 67 0.67 -2.84 7.84
N LEU A 68 -0.16 -1.94 7.30
CA LEU A 68 0.05 -1.35 5.98
C LEU A 68 0.54 0.08 6.14
N ILE A 69 1.66 0.39 5.48
CA ILE A 69 2.20 1.74 5.35
C ILE A 69 2.10 2.14 3.88
N LEU A 70 1.44 3.27 3.64
CA LEU A 70 1.42 3.96 2.35
C LEU A 70 2.31 5.19 2.45
N HIS A 71 3.09 5.47 1.40
CA HIS A 71 3.93 6.65 1.36
C HIS A 71 4.04 7.22 -0.04
N THR A 72 4.29 8.52 -0.13
CA THR A 72 4.57 9.22 -1.39
C THR A 72 6.05 9.11 -1.76
N ASP A 73 6.44 9.72 -2.88
CA ASP A 73 7.80 9.76 -3.42
C ASP A 73 8.82 10.56 -2.60
N GLY A 74 8.37 11.22 -1.53
CA GLY A 74 9.26 11.79 -0.51
C GLY A 74 10.13 10.73 0.20
N LEU A 75 9.75 9.46 0.14
CA LEU A 75 10.57 8.33 0.58
C LEU A 75 11.06 7.52 -0.62
N SER A 76 12.33 7.09 -0.57
CA SER A 76 12.90 6.27 -1.64
C SER A 76 12.14 4.96 -1.81
N SER A 77 12.05 4.45 -3.04
CA SER A 77 11.39 3.16 -3.32
C SER A 77 12.05 1.96 -2.62
N ARG A 78 13.30 2.11 -2.17
CA ARG A 78 14.07 1.11 -1.40
C ARG A 78 13.87 1.19 0.10
N TRP A 79 13.19 2.24 0.58
CA TRP A 79 12.92 2.39 2.00
C TRP A 79 12.12 1.19 2.52
N SER A 80 12.47 0.74 3.73
CA SER A 80 11.70 -0.24 4.48
C SER A 80 11.67 0.23 5.93
N PRO A 81 10.54 0.11 6.63
CA PRO A 81 10.49 0.31 8.07
C PRO A 81 11.39 -0.71 8.78
N ASP A 82 11.78 -0.38 10.01
CA ASP A 82 12.42 -1.32 10.93
C ASP A 82 11.48 -2.52 11.16
N PRO A 83 11.99 -3.77 11.28
CA PRO A 83 11.17 -4.94 11.62
C PRO A 83 10.26 -4.74 12.85
N ASP A 84 10.74 -4.00 13.86
CA ASP A 84 9.98 -3.72 15.09
C ASP A 84 9.04 -2.51 14.97
N ALA A 85 9.07 -1.79 13.84
CA ALA A 85 8.25 -0.61 13.62
C ALA A 85 6.75 -0.97 13.63
N GLY A 86 6.00 -0.30 14.50
CA GLY A 86 4.55 -0.34 14.47
C GLY A 86 3.95 -1.68 14.87
N ARG A 87 4.55 -2.44 15.81
CA ARG A 87 3.77 -3.45 16.56
C ARG A 87 2.55 -2.75 17.16
N PRO A 88 1.34 -3.00 16.62
CA PRO A 88 0.17 -2.30 17.12
C PRO A 88 -0.09 -2.80 18.54
N ALA A 89 -0.18 -1.90 19.50
CA ALA A 89 -0.71 -2.23 20.82
C ALA A 89 -2.22 -2.55 20.75
N THR A 90 -2.88 -2.18 19.64
CA THR A 90 -4.33 -2.31 19.39
C THR A 90 -4.69 -2.27 17.89
N ASP A 91 -5.83 -2.89 17.56
CA ASP A 91 -6.49 -3.08 16.25
C ASP A 91 -5.99 -2.15 15.09
N PRO A 92 -5.45 -2.71 13.98
CA PRO A 92 -4.78 -1.98 12.90
C PRO A 92 -5.71 -1.16 11.97
N ALA A 93 -6.93 -0.85 12.40
CA ALA A 93 -7.90 -0.10 11.59
C ALA A 93 -7.56 1.39 11.38
N VAL A 94 -6.66 2.00 12.18
CA VAL A 94 -6.37 3.44 12.08
C VAL A 94 -4.89 3.74 12.35
N THR A 95 -4.06 3.68 11.33
CA THR A 95 -2.85 4.52 11.26
C THR A 95 -2.71 5.07 9.85
N ALA A 96 -3.37 6.20 9.60
CA ALA A 96 -3.09 7.08 8.48
C ALA A 96 -2.71 8.44 9.08
N ALA A 97 -1.50 8.92 8.77
CA ALA A 97 -1.05 10.28 9.03
C ALA A 97 -0.73 10.94 7.69
#